data_AF-A0A7L7IU84-F1
#
_entry.id   AF-A0A7L7IU84-F1
#
_cell.length_a   1.000
_cell.length_b   1.000
_cell.length_c   1.000
_cell.angle_alpha   90.00
_cell.angle_beta   90.00
_cell.angle_gamma   90.00
#
_symmetry.space_group_name_H-M   'P 1'
#
loop_
_entity.id
_entity.type
_entity.pdbx_description
1 polymer ?
#
loop_
_entity_poly.entity_id
_entity_poly.type
_entity_poly.pdbx_seq_one_letter_code
_entity_poly.pdbx_strand_id
1 'polypeptide(L)' 'MAQVIFNEEWIVEAKLIERTGLSSGQIKSYRLKSWVNGIHFKYVTADGRTESEKGLAWYNYPKINHFIKDA' A
#
# COMPACT_ATOMS: atom_id res chain seq x y z
N MET A 1 17.64 23.68 4.90
CA MET A 1 17.10 22.97 3.72
C MET A 1 16.40 21.73 4.23
N ALA A 2 15.09 21.58 4.01
CA ALA A 2 14.39 20.37 4.40
C ALA A 2 14.84 19.22 3.47
N GLN A 3 15.48 18.21 4.04
CA GLN A 3 15.81 16.98 3.31
C GLN A 3 14.48 16.29 2.99
N VAL A 4 14.11 16.21 1.72
CA VAL A 4 12.92 15.46 1.29
C VAL A 4 13.27 13.98 1.38
N ILE A 5 13.03 13.39 2.55
CA ILE A 5 13.18 11.96 2.77
C ILE A 5 11.96 11.29 2.14
N PHE A 6 12.13 10.74 0.94
CA PHE A 6 11.14 9.87 0.31
C PHE A 6 11.14 8.52 1.05
N ASN A 7 10.47 8.47 2.20
CA ASN A 7 10.14 7.22 2.88
C ASN A 7 8.96 6.54 2.18
N GLU A 8 9.05 6.34 0.86
CA GLU A 8 8.09 5.51 0.13
C GLU A 8 8.39 4.04 0.43
N GLU A 9 8.13 3.62 1.67
CA GLU A 9 8.27 2.23 2.07
C GLU A 9 7.08 1.45 1.49
N TRP A 10 7.29 0.91 0.29
CA TRP A 10 6.39 -0.03 -0.34
C TRP A 10 6.59 -1.41 0.32
N ILE A 11 5.52 -1.97 0.87
CA ILE A 11 5.55 -3.27 1.55
C ILE A 11 4.48 -4.21 1.00
N VAL A 12 4.68 -5.52 1.17
CA VAL A 12 3.71 -6.56 0.79
C VAL A 12 2.61 -6.72 1.85
N GLU A 13 1.48 -7.35 1.48
CA GLU A 13 0.30 -7.50 2.36
C GLU A 13 0.65 -8.11 3.72
N ALA A 14 1.46 -9.17 3.77
CA ALA A 14 1.84 -9.82 5.01
C ALA A 14 2.53 -8.85 6.00
N LYS A 15 3.52 -8.08 5.53
CA LYS A 15 4.22 -7.10 6.35
C LYS A 15 3.33 -5.91 6.73
N LEU A 16 2.38 -5.54 5.88
CA LEU A 16 1.40 -4.51 6.20
C LEU A 16 0.48 -4.96 7.34
N ILE A 17 0.00 -6.21 7.29
CA ILE A 17 -0.80 -6.82 8.37
C ILE A 17 -0.02 -6.79 9.68
N GLU A 18 1.24 -7.24 9.68
CA GLU A 18 2.09 -7.24 10.88
C GLU A 18 2.28 -5.84 11.48
N ARG A 19 2.39 -4.80 10.64
CA ARG A 19 2.64 -3.42 11.11
C ARG A 19 1.40 -2.64 11.49
N THR A 20 0.28 -2.87 10.82
CA THR A 20 -0.96 -2.10 11.02
C THR A 20 -1.99 -2.84 11.86
N GLY A 21 -1.86 -4.16 12.02
CA GLY A 21 -2.86 -5.02 12.65
C GLY A 21 -4.12 -5.23 11.81
N LEU A 22 -4.18 -4.70 10.58
CA LEU A 22 -5.31 -4.90 9.68
C LEU A 22 -5.41 -6.36 9.22
N SER A 23 -6.62 -6.87 9.07
CA SER A 23 -6.86 -8.18 8.44
C SER A 23 -6.80 -8.10 6.91
N SER A 24 -6.46 -9.21 6.23
CA SER A 24 -6.52 -9.29 4.76
C SER A 24 -7.91 -8.93 4.20
N GLY A 25 -8.98 -9.22 4.93
CA GLY A 25 -10.35 -8.83 4.57
C GLY A 25 -10.56 -7.31 4.60
N GLN A 26 -10.06 -6.62 5.62
CA GLN A 26 -10.12 -5.15 5.69
C GLN A 26 -9.28 -4.52 4.58
N ILE A 27 -8.06 -5.02 4.36
CA ILE A 27 -7.18 -4.53 3.29
C ILE A 27 -7.86 -4.68 1.92
N LYS A 28 -8.50 -5.83 1.63
CA LYS A 28 -9.32 -6.01 0.42
C LYS A 28 -10.47 -5.02 0.33
N SER A 29 -11.21 -4.82 1.41
CA SER A 29 -12.31 -3.86 1.46
C SER A 29 -11.83 -2.42 1.20
N TYR A 30 -10.70 -2.02 1.79
CA TYR A 30 -10.11 -0.71 1.55
C TYR A 30 -9.64 -0.53 0.12
N ARG A 31 -8.98 -1.53 -0.49
CA ARG A 31 -8.62 -1.48 -1.92
C ARG A 31 -9.82 -1.26 -2.84
N LEU A 32 -10.98 -1.78 -2.49
CA LEU A 32 -12.21 -1.66 -3.29
C LEU A 32 -12.95 -0.34 -3.07
N LYS A 33 -12.76 0.34 -1.93
CA LYS A 33 -13.59 1.48 -1.52
C LYS A 33 -12.82 2.78 -1.30
N SER A 34 -11.69 2.72 -0.59
CA SER A 34 -11.04 3.91 -0.02
C SER A 34 -9.62 4.13 -0.51
N TRP A 35 -8.89 3.05 -0.80
CA TRP A 35 -7.52 3.11 -1.26
C TRP A 35 -7.47 3.24 -2.78
N VAL A 36 -6.57 4.11 -3.23
CA VAL A 36 -6.40 4.45 -4.65
C VAL A 36 -5.16 3.74 -5.20
N ASN A 37 -5.32 3.05 -6.33
CA ASN A 37 -4.22 2.44 -7.08
C ASN A 37 -3.25 3.53 -7.57
N GLY A 38 -1.95 3.32 -7.39
CA GLY A 38 -0.88 4.29 -7.65
C GLY A 38 -0.52 5.19 -6.44
N ILE A 39 -1.41 5.32 -5.45
CA ILE A 39 -1.17 6.16 -4.26
C ILE A 39 -0.98 5.29 -3.01
N HIS A 40 -2.02 4.50 -2.68
CA HIS A 40 -2.06 3.70 -1.46
C HIS A 40 -1.54 2.28 -1.71
N PHE A 41 -1.83 1.75 -2.89
CA PHE A 41 -1.32 0.46 -3.33
C PHE A 41 -0.99 0.51 -4.81
N LYS A 42 -0.18 -0.43 -5.30
CA LYS A 42 0.08 -0.65 -6.72
C LYS A 42 0.32 -2.12 -6.96
N TYR A 43 0.03 -2.59 -8.17
CA TYR A 43 0.45 -3.91 -8.60
C TYR A 43 1.85 -3.85 -9.17
N VAL A 44 2.68 -4.84 -8.88
CA VAL A 44 4.01 -4.99 -9.46
C VAL A 44 4.13 -6.43 -9.94
N THR A 45 4.31 -6.61 -11.23
CA THR A 45 4.55 -7.92 -11.83
C THR A 45 6.00 -8.37 -11.67
N ALA A 46 6.28 -9.65 -11.93
CA ALA A 46 7.64 -10.20 -11.85
C ALA A 46 8.63 -9.53 -12.82
N ASP A 47 8.14 -9.00 -13.93
CA ASP A 47 8.89 -8.20 -14.91
C ASP A 47 8.99 -6.70 -14.52
N GLY A 48 8.55 -6.32 -13.32
CA GLY A 48 8.66 -4.96 -12.79
C GLY A 48 7.66 -3.96 -13.38
N ARG A 49 6.68 -4.41 -14.17
CA ARG A 49 5.62 -3.56 -14.72
C ARG A 49 4.52 -3.34 -13.69
N THR A 50 3.95 -2.14 -13.67
CA THR A 50 2.91 -1.76 -12.71
C THR A 50 1.49 -1.76 -13.27
N GLU A 51 1.35 -2.11 -14.55
CA GLU A 51 0.11 -1.94 -15.33
C GLU A 51 -0.83 -3.16 -15.29
N SER A 52 -0.39 -4.25 -14.67
CA SER A 52 -1.17 -5.49 -14.67
C SER A 52 -1.76 -5.78 -13.30
N GLU A 53 -3.09 -5.92 -13.25
CA GLU A 53 -3.84 -6.39 -12.07
C GLU A 53 -3.45 -7.83 -11.63
N LYS A 54 -2.67 -8.54 -12.46
CA LYS A 54 -2.09 -9.85 -12.13
C LYS A 54 -0.79 -9.77 -11.33
N GLY A 55 -0.27 -8.57 -11.07
CA GLY A 55 0.92 -8.36 -10.27
C GLY A 55 0.69 -8.60 -8.77
N LEU A 56 1.78 -8.71 -8.01
CA LEU A 56 1.70 -8.70 -6.56
C LEU A 56 1.30 -7.31 -6.09
N ALA A 57 0.37 -7.21 -5.13
CA ALA A 57 -0.03 -5.93 -4.55
C ALA A 57 1.01 -5.44 -3.53
N TRP A 58 1.55 -4.26 -3.77
CA TRP A 58 2.42 -3.51 -2.88
C TRP A 58 1.68 -2.31 -2.30
N TYR A 59 1.99 -1.97 -1.07
CA TYR A 59 1.27 -0.98 -0.27
C TYR A 59 2.19 0.12 0.22
N ASN A 60 1.77 1.37 0.08
CA ASN A 60 2.47 2.52 0.60
C ASN A 60 2.16 2.68 2.09
N TYR A 61 3.05 2.19 2.93
CA TYR A 61 2.83 2.17 4.38
C TYR A 61 2.58 3.56 4.99
N PRO A 62 3.39 4.61 4.72
CA PRO A 62 3.13 5.94 5.29
C PRO A 62 1.76 6.51 4.91
N LYS A 63 1.33 6.36 3.65
CA LYS A 63 0.03 6.88 3.19
C LYS A 63 -1.13 6.13 3.83
N ILE A 64 -1.02 4.80 3.93
CA ILE A 64 -2.02 3.98 4.62
C ILE A 64 -2.06 4.31 6.11
N ASN A 65 -0.90 4.47 6.76
CA ASN A 65 -0.84 4.82 8.17
C ASN A 65 -1.44 6.22 8.43
N HIS A 66 -1.25 7.16 7.52
CA HIS A 66 -1.91 8.46 7.57
C HIS A 66 -3.43 8.34 7.43
N PHE A 67 -3.91 7.54 6.48
CA PHE A 67 -5.34 7.24 6.33
C PHE A 67 -5.94 6.60 7.60
N ILE A 68 -5.23 5.64 8.22
CA ILE A 68 -5.69 5.00 9.47
C ILE A 68 -5.71 5.99 10.63
N LYS A 69 -4.77 6.94 10.69
CA LYS A 69 -4.72 7.95 11.75
C LYS A 69 -5.85 8.99 11.65
N ASP A 70 -6.30 9.29 10.44
CA ASP A 70 -7.37 10.26 10.18
C ASP A 70 -8.78 9.66 10.40
N ALA A 71 -8.90 8.33 10.25
CA ALA A 71 -10.13 7.56 10.50
C ALA A 71 -10.42 7.36 12.01
#